data_AF-A0A7X1H7V3-F1
#
_entry.id   AF-A0A7X1H7V3-F1
#
_cell.length_a   1.000
_cell.length_b   1.000
_cell.length_c   1.000
_cell.angle_alpha   90.00
_cell.angle_beta   90.00
_cell.angle_gamma   90.00
#
_symmetry.space_group_name_H-M   'P 1'
#
loop_
_entity.id
_entity.type
_entity.pdbx_description
1 polymer ?
#
loop_
_entity_poly.entity_id
_entity_poly.type
_entity_poly.pdbx_seq_one_letter_code
_entity_poly.pdbx_strand_id
1 'polypeptide(L)'
;MLKSGSILQWVIPYMWLYKLFSFIMMPKKSHSTSRRIFAREAKKLGGREFRKWYKLMESLEPFYASLPDRTQNTIPRLYISGDEDHLFLPFVIQSYLRDPLASIHIIEKCGHVCNIEKPEEFNRISLSYLTSYPDLPKLQNIPEHTQAHKIAMKLRKNH
;
A
#
# COMPACT_ATOMS: atom_id res chain seq x y z
N MET A 1 35.93 -2.73 -10.08
CA MET A 1 34.99 -3.83 -9.75
C MET A 1 33.54 -3.42 -10.01
N LEU A 2 33.22 -2.90 -11.21
CA LEU A 2 31.94 -2.26 -11.53
C LEU A 2 31.42 -2.67 -12.94
N LYS A 3 31.36 -3.97 -13.23
CA LYS A 3 30.73 -4.51 -14.45
C LYS A 3 29.97 -5.83 -14.24
N SER A 4 29.68 -6.19 -12.99
CA SER A 4 29.00 -7.46 -12.64
C SER A 4 27.51 -7.32 -12.32
N GLY A 5 26.99 -6.10 -12.16
CA GLY A 5 25.55 -5.85 -11.91
C GLY A 5 24.65 -5.94 -13.14
N SER A 6 25.20 -5.77 -14.35
CA SER A 6 24.44 -5.80 -15.60
C SER A 6 24.11 -7.21 -16.11
N ILE A 7 24.87 -8.22 -15.69
CA ILE A 7 24.64 -9.63 -16.04
C ILE A 7 23.55 -10.23 -15.14
N LEU A 8 23.45 -9.78 -13.88
CA LEU A 8 22.47 -10.28 -12.92
C LEU A 8 21.01 -10.01 -13.36
N GLN A 9 20.79 -8.94 -14.14
CA GLN A 9 19.50 -8.56 -14.73
C GLN A 9 18.96 -9.61 -15.72
N TRP A 10 19.86 -10.36 -16.36
CA TRP A 10 19.54 -11.40 -17.34
C TRP A 10 19.47 -12.81 -16.71
N VAL A 11 20.18 -13.03 -15.60
CA VAL A 11 20.29 -14.33 -14.95
C VAL A 11 19.21 -14.56 -13.88
N ILE A 12 18.72 -13.51 -13.21
CA ILE A 12 17.64 -13.66 -12.21
C ILE A 12 16.29 -13.74 -12.92
N PRO A 13 15.56 -14.87 -12.85
CA PRO A 13 14.21 -14.94 -13.38
C PRO A 13 13.32 -13.94 -12.64
N TYR A 14 12.57 -13.10 -13.35
CA TYR A 14 11.74 -12.06 -12.71
C TYR A 14 10.80 -12.61 -11.64
N MET A 15 10.32 -13.85 -11.79
CA MET A 15 9.49 -14.54 -10.78
C MET A 15 10.20 -14.78 -9.45
N TRP A 16 11.53 -14.86 -9.41
CA TRP A 16 12.30 -14.93 -8.16
C TRP A 16 12.23 -13.61 -7.40
N LEU A 17 12.36 -12.47 -8.11
CA LEU A 17 12.12 -11.14 -7.55
C LEU A 17 10.70 -11.05 -6.98
N TYR A 18 9.69 -11.45 -7.76
CA TYR A 18 8.29 -11.45 -7.29
C TYR A 18 8.07 -12.33 -6.06
N LYS A 19 8.69 -13.51 -6.01
CA LYS A 19 8.62 -14.38 -4.84
C LYS A 19 9.23 -13.69 -3.63
N LEU A 20 10.44 -13.12 -3.75
CA LEU A 20 11.09 -12.36 -2.69
C LEU A 20 10.21 -11.19 -2.21
N PHE A 21 9.73 -10.34 -3.12
CA PHE A 21 8.86 -9.21 -2.79
C PHE A 21 7.56 -9.65 -2.14
N SER A 22 6.99 -10.78 -2.54
CA SER A 22 5.77 -11.30 -1.90
C SER A 22 5.99 -11.67 -0.43
N PHE A 23 7.19 -12.14 -0.05
CA PHE A 23 7.53 -12.43 1.34
C PHE A 23 7.92 -11.19 2.13
N ILE A 24 8.48 -10.17 1.46
CA ILE A 24 8.68 -8.86 2.05
C ILE A 24 7.30 -8.26 2.35
N MET A 25 6.47 -7.97 1.33
CA MET A 25 5.17 -7.29 1.47
C MET A 25 4.13 -8.06 2.30
N MET A 26 4.20 -9.37 2.36
CA MET A 26 3.23 -10.21 3.07
C MET A 26 3.96 -11.31 3.84
N PRO A 27 4.57 -11.04 5.00
CA PRO A 27 5.49 -11.98 5.64
C PRO A 27 4.76 -13.11 6.39
N LYS A 28 3.62 -12.80 7.04
CA LYS A 28 2.90 -13.76 7.89
C LYS A 28 2.31 -14.94 7.09
N LYS A 29 2.14 -16.09 7.74
CA LYS A 29 1.53 -17.29 7.11
C LYS A 29 0.06 -17.06 6.73
N SER A 30 -0.65 -16.22 7.49
CA SER A 30 -2.04 -15.80 7.23
C SER A 30 -2.24 -15.21 5.83
N HIS A 31 -1.24 -14.54 5.26
CA HIS A 31 -1.30 -13.93 3.92
C HIS A 31 -0.85 -14.86 2.77
N SER A 32 -0.78 -16.17 3.01
CA SER A 32 -0.35 -17.15 1.99
C SER A 32 -1.24 -17.15 0.74
N THR A 33 -2.55 -16.98 0.90
CA THR A 33 -3.50 -16.84 -0.21
C THR A 33 -3.19 -15.62 -1.07
N SER A 34 -2.94 -14.47 -0.44
CA SER A 34 -2.57 -13.22 -1.11
C SER A 34 -1.27 -13.37 -1.90
N ARG A 35 -0.24 -13.99 -1.30
CA ARG A 35 1.03 -14.30 -2.00
C ARG A 35 0.81 -15.19 -3.22
N ARG A 36 -0.04 -16.21 -3.11
CA ARG A 36 -0.35 -17.11 -4.24
C ARG A 36 -1.04 -16.37 -5.38
N ILE A 37 -2.00 -15.50 -5.06
CA ILE A 37 -2.69 -14.68 -6.06
C ILE A 37 -1.70 -13.71 -6.70
N PHE A 38 -0.90 -13.01 -5.91
CA PHE A 38 0.15 -12.10 -6.39
C PHE A 38 1.12 -12.78 -7.36
N ALA A 39 1.63 -13.97 -7.02
CA ALA A 39 2.52 -14.73 -7.90
C ALA A 39 1.82 -15.19 -9.19
N ARG A 40 0.56 -15.61 -9.11
CA ARG A 40 -0.23 -16.00 -10.29
C ARG A 40 -0.44 -14.83 -11.24
N GLU A 41 -0.84 -13.67 -10.72
CA GLU A 41 -1.07 -12.49 -11.54
C GLU A 41 0.25 -11.90 -12.09
N ALA A 42 1.33 -11.93 -11.31
CA ALA A 42 2.67 -11.56 -11.79
C ALA A 42 3.13 -12.42 -12.97
N LYS A 43 2.81 -13.71 -12.95
CA LYS A 43 3.12 -14.62 -14.07
C LYS A 43 2.37 -14.22 -15.35
N LYS A 44 1.14 -13.71 -15.25
CA LYS A 44 0.34 -13.25 -16.40
C LYS A 44 0.88 -11.94 -16.99
N LEU A 45 1.38 -11.03 -16.16
CA LEU A 45 2.03 -9.79 -16.59
C LEU A 45 3.21 -10.07 -17.52
N GLY A 46 4.00 -11.09 -17.19
CA GLY A 46 5.15 -11.53 -17.98
C GLY A 46 6.38 -10.62 -17.84
N GLY A 47 7.55 -11.19 -18.14
CA GLY A 47 8.84 -10.52 -17.92
C GLY A 47 9.08 -9.28 -18.80
N ARG A 48 8.41 -9.18 -19.96
CA ARG A 48 8.53 -8.01 -20.86
C ARG A 48 7.90 -6.78 -20.23
N GLU A 49 6.65 -6.90 -19.77
CA GLU A 49 5.94 -5.79 -19.13
C GLU A 49 6.56 -5.47 -17.77
N PHE A 50 6.98 -6.48 -17.00
CA PHE A 50 7.74 -6.25 -15.76
C PHE A 50 8.92 -5.30 -15.96
N ARG A 51 9.74 -5.51 -17.00
CA ARG A 51 10.89 -4.63 -17.28
C ARG A 51 10.48 -3.19 -17.63
N LYS A 52 9.35 -3.00 -18.32
CA LYS A 52 8.83 -1.65 -18.61
C LYS A 52 8.38 -0.96 -17.33
N TRP A 53 7.62 -1.64 -16.48
CA TRP A 53 7.19 -1.13 -15.19
C TRP A 53 8.36 -0.83 -14.26
N TYR A 54 9.38 -1.69 -14.24
CA TYR A 54 10.59 -1.49 -13.45
C TYR A 54 11.34 -0.22 -13.89
N LYS A 55 11.56 -0.03 -15.20
CA LYS A 55 12.16 1.20 -15.73
C LYS A 55 11.32 2.45 -15.43
N LEU A 56 9.99 2.33 -15.49
CA LEU A 56 9.11 3.44 -15.13
C LEU A 56 9.30 3.81 -13.66
N MET A 57 9.40 2.85 -12.75
CA MET A 57 9.62 3.11 -11.32
C MET A 57 10.90 3.94 -11.07
N GLU A 58 11.99 3.69 -11.82
CA GLU A 58 13.22 4.48 -11.72
C GLU A 58 13.02 5.96 -12.09
N SER A 59 12.03 6.27 -12.94
CA SER A 59 11.69 7.65 -13.34
C SER A 59 10.68 8.34 -12.42
N LEU A 60 10.08 7.63 -11.46
CA LEU A 60 9.02 8.17 -10.63
C LEU A 60 9.51 9.18 -9.59
N GLU A 61 10.62 8.91 -8.90
CA GLU A 61 11.11 9.79 -7.84
C GLU A 61 11.47 11.21 -8.34
N PRO A 62 12.24 11.37 -9.45
CA PRO A 62 12.48 12.70 -10.03
C PRO A 62 11.19 13.36 -10.53
N PHE A 63 10.26 12.58 -11.09
CA PHE A 63 8.97 13.11 -11.54
C PHE A 63 8.16 13.69 -10.38
N TYR A 64 8.03 12.96 -9.26
CA TYR A 64 7.32 13.46 -8.09
C TYR A 64 8.03 14.67 -7.46
N ALA A 65 9.37 14.70 -7.43
CA ALA A 65 10.13 15.84 -6.95
C ALA A 65 9.97 17.09 -7.83
N SER A 66 9.65 16.92 -9.12
CA SER A 66 9.39 18.02 -10.06
C SER A 66 7.99 18.63 -9.94
N LEU A 67 7.07 17.95 -9.25
CA LEU A 67 5.73 18.48 -9.05
C LEU A 67 5.77 19.62 -8.03
N PRO A 68 5.02 20.72 -8.25
CA PRO A 68 4.89 21.77 -7.27
C PRO A 68 4.35 21.19 -5.95
N ASP A 69 4.86 21.69 -4.83
CA ASP A 69 4.30 21.37 -3.52
C ASP A 69 2.82 21.77 -3.56
N ARG A 70 1.92 20.79 -3.51
CA ARG A 70 0.50 21.05 -3.62
C ARG A 70 0.07 21.79 -2.36
N THR A 71 -0.34 23.04 -2.52
CA THR A 71 -1.10 23.78 -1.51
C THR A 71 -2.34 22.97 -1.11
N GLN A 72 -2.81 23.21 0.12
CA GLN A 72 -3.90 22.50 0.83
C GLN A 72 -4.79 21.64 -0.08
N ASN A 73 -4.74 20.33 0.14
CA ASN A 73 -5.53 19.40 -0.63
C ASN A 73 -7.02 19.60 -0.32
N THR A 74 -7.82 19.92 -1.33
CA THR A 74 -9.27 20.17 -1.21
C THR A 74 -10.12 18.93 -1.48
N ILE A 75 -9.49 17.84 -1.94
CA ILE A 75 -10.18 16.62 -2.32
C ILE A 75 -10.26 15.69 -1.09
N PRO A 76 -11.48 15.28 -0.66
CA PRO A 76 -11.64 14.30 0.40
C PRO A 76 -10.98 12.97 0.05
N ARG A 77 -10.29 12.35 1.01
CA ARG A 77 -9.55 11.10 0.81
C ARG A 77 -10.02 10.04 1.77
N LEU A 78 -10.10 8.80 1.31
CA LEU A 78 -10.32 7.63 2.16
C LEU A 78 -9.09 6.72 2.08
N TYR A 79 -8.51 6.42 3.24
CA TYR A 79 -7.51 5.37 3.40
C TYR A 79 -8.16 4.11 3.95
N ILE A 80 -8.02 3.00 3.25
CA ILE A 80 -8.36 1.67 3.75
C ILE A 80 -7.07 0.85 3.76
N SER A 81 -6.67 0.33 4.91
CA SER A 81 -5.42 -0.44 5.04
C SER A 81 -5.56 -1.57 6.03
N GLY A 82 -4.76 -2.63 5.83
CA GLY A 82 -4.66 -3.73 6.78
C GLY A 82 -3.72 -3.40 7.94
N ASP A 83 -4.07 -3.83 9.15
CA ASP A 83 -3.23 -3.61 10.34
C ASP A 83 -1.87 -4.31 10.28
N GLU A 84 -1.74 -5.33 9.43
CA GLU A 84 -0.50 -6.11 9.25
C GLU A 84 0.33 -5.63 8.04
N ASP A 85 -0.05 -4.50 7.40
CA ASP A 85 0.72 -3.84 6.35
C ASP A 85 1.94 -3.10 6.93
N HIS A 86 3.01 -3.83 7.15
CA HIS A 86 4.27 -3.28 7.67
C HIS A 86 4.98 -2.29 6.73
N LEU A 87 4.63 -2.22 5.43
CA LEU A 87 5.30 -1.32 4.50
C LEU A 87 4.67 0.06 4.51
N PHE A 88 3.34 0.13 4.43
CA PHE A 88 2.64 1.39 4.20
C PHE A 88 1.88 1.90 5.42
N LEU A 89 1.61 1.07 6.43
CA LEU A 89 0.81 1.50 7.57
C LEU A 89 1.34 2.76 8.27
N PRO A 90 2.66 2.91 8.55
CA PRO A 90 3.17 4.15 9.14
C PRO A 90 2.91 5.40 8.27
N PHE A 91 3.08 5.28 6.95
CA PHE A 91 2.87 6.35 5.99
C PHE A 91 1.38 6.73 5.87
N VAL A 92 0.50 5.72 5.85
CA VAL A 92 -0.96 5.91 5.80
C VAL A 92 -1.43 6.66 7.05
N ILE A 93 -1.01 6.24 8.25
CA ILE A 93 -1.39 6.92 9.49
C ILE A 93 -0.85 8.35 9.53
N GLN A 94 0.42 8.56 9.14
CA GLN A 94 1.00 9.89 9.09
C GLN A 94 0.26 10.82 8.10
N SER A 95 -0.09 10.30 6.91
CA SER A 95 -0.84 11.05 5.90
C SER A 95 -2.24 11.41 6.38
N TYR A 96 -2.95 10.47 7.01
CA TYR A 96 -4.25 10.72 7.63
C TYR A 96 -4.18 11.80 8.72
N LEU A 97 -3.19 11.73 9.63
CA LEU A 97 -3.07 12.69 10.73
C LEU A 97 -2.74 14.12 10.24
N ARG A 98 -2.09 14.26 9.08
CA ARG A 98 -1.72 15.56 8.50
C ARG A 98 -2.82 16.18 7.63
N ASP A 99 -3.82 15.39 7.22
CA ASP A 99 -4.87 15.84 6.32
C ASP A 99 -6.23 15.94 7.03
N PRO A 100 -6.72 17.16 7.32
CA PRO A 100 -8.03 17.37 7.94
C PRO A 100 -9.21 16.84 7.11
N LEU A 101 -9.06 16.60 5.80
CA LEU A 101 -10.09 16.03 4.93
C LEU A 101 -9.98 14.51 4.79
N ALA A 102 -8.90 13.89 5.28
CA ALA A 102 -8.71 12.44 5.17
C ALA A 102 -9.59 11.65 6.14
N SER A 103 -10.17 10.58 5.65
CA SER A 103 -10.87 9.53 6.40
C SER A 103 -10.02 8.26 6.40
N ILE A 104 -10.17 7.42 7.42
CA ILE A 104 -9.41 6.18 7.56
C ILE A 104 -10.26 5.02 8.09
N HIS A 105 -9.98 3.83 7.57
CA HIS A 105 -10.50 2.57 8.06
C HIS A 105 -9.41 1.50 8.09
N ILE A 106 -9.06 1.03 9.29
CA ILE A 106 -8.09 -0.05 9.48
C ILE A 106 -8.82 -1.39 9.59
N ILE A 107 -8.42 -2.34 8.75
CA ILE A 107 -8.92 -3.70 8.76
C ILE A 107 -8.01 -4.56 9.64
N GLU A 108 -8.56 -5.11 10.71
CA GLU A 108 -7.82 -5.98 11.64
C GLU A 108 -7.41 -7.30 11.00
N LYS A 109 -6.28 -7.86 11.46
CA LYS A 109 -5.76 -9.18 11.04
C LYS A 109 -5.72 -9.31 9.50
N CYS A 110 -5.29 -8.25 8.83
CA CYS A 110 -5.28 -8.11 7.38
C CYS A 110 -3.94 -7.54 6.93
N GLY A 111 -3.38 -8.11 5.87
CA GLY A 111 -2.08 -7.70 5.32
C GLY A 111 -2.18 -6.56 4.31
N HIS A 112 -1.10 -6.41 3.54
CA HIS A 112 -0.90 -5.35 2.55
C HIS A 112 -2.00 -5.29 1.47
N VAL A 113 -2.49 -6.44 0.99
CA VAL A 113 -3.46 -6.51 -0.12
C VAL A 113 -4.89 -6.68 0.41
N CYS A 114 -5.34 -5.68 1.17
CA CYS A 114 -6.56 -5.76 1.97
C CYS A 114 -7.85 -6.00 1.16
N ASN A 115 -7.90 -5.49 -0.07
CA ASN A 115 -8.98 -5.73 -1.02
C ASN A 115 -9.11 -7.19 -1.48
N ILE A 116 -8.04 -7.99 -1.36
CA ILE A 116 -8.04 -9.43 -1.69
C ILE A 116 -8.27 -10.27 -0.42
N GLU A 117 -7.69 -9.85 0.72
CA GLU A 117 -7.78 -10.61 1.97
C GLU A 117 -9.13 -10.48 2.66
N LYS A 118 -9.69 -9.27 2.65
CA LYS A 118 -10.96 -8.91 3.30
C LYS A 118 -11.86 -8.16 2.31
N PRO A 119 -12.21 -8.78 1.16
CA PRO A 119 -12.90 -8.10 0.07
C PRO A 119 -14.27 -7.55 0.48
N GLU A 120 -15.02 -8.28 1.31
CA GLU A 120 -16.35 -7.86 1.76
C GLU A 120 -16.29 -6.56 2.57
N GLU A 121 -15.38 -6.48 3.55
CA GLU A 121 -15.21 -5.29 4.37
C GLU A 121 -14.63 -4.12 3.54
N PHE A 122 -13.61 -4.39 2.73
CA PHE A 122 -13.03 -3.38 1.83
C PHE A 122 -14.10 -2.79 0.89
N ASN A 123 -14.89 -3.64 0.22
CA ASN A 123 -15.92 -3.20 -0.71
C ASN A 123 -17.03 -2.44 0.00
N ARG A 124 -17.51 -2.93 1.15
CA ARG A 124 -18.55 -2.26 1.94
C ARG A 124 -18.13 -0.85 2.33
N ILE A 125 -16.90 -0.67 2.83
CA ILE A 125 -16.38 0.63 3.24
C ILE A 125 -16.15 1.54 2.03
N SER A 126 -15.56 1.01 0.96
CA SER A 126 -15.29 1.78 -0.27
C SER A 126 -16.58 2.29 -0.89
N LEU A 127 -17.58 1.40 -1.06
CA LEU A 127 -18.87 1.75 -1.63
C LEU A 127 -19.61 2.74 -0.72
N SER A 128 -19.69 2.46 0.59
CA SER A 128 -20.34 3.36 1.55
C SER A 128 -19.75 4.77 1.52
N TYR A 129 -18.46 4.93 1.28
CA TYR A 129 -17.85 6.25 1.16
C TYR A 129 -18.21 6.90 -0.17
N LEU A 130 -18.02 6.18 -1.28
CA LEU A 130 -18.23 6.72 -2.63
C LEU A 130 -19.70 7.07 -2.92
N THR A 131 -20.65 6.23 -2.47
CA THR A 131 -22.08 6.44 -2.73
C THR A 131 -22.69 7.54 -1.86
N SER A 132 -21.99 7.98 -0.81
CA SER A 132 -22.44 9.09 0.03
C SER A 132 -22.02 10.46 -0.51
N TYR A 133 -21.31 10.53 -1.64
CA TYR A 133 -20.95 11.82 -2.24
C TYR A 133 -22.20 12.62 -2.64
N PRO A 134 -22.28 13.94 -2.35
CA PRO A 134 -21.22 14.81 -1.81
C PRO A 134 -21.03 14.77 -0.28
N ASP A 135 -21.97 14.22 0.47
CA ASP A 135 -22.00 14.15 1.95
C ASP A 135 -21.15 12.98 2.50
N LEU A 136 -19.86 13.02 2.21
CA LEU A 136 -18.93 11.94 2.54
C LEU A 136 -18.80 11.73 4.06
N PRO A 137 -18.86 10.47 4.56
CA PRO A 137 -18.70 10.19 5.97
C PRO A 137 -17.24 10.41 6.40
N LYS A 138 -17.05 11.02 7.57
CA LYS A 138 -15.73 11.18 8.20
C LYS A 138 -15.35 9.92 8.98
N LEU A 139 -14.78 8.93 8.30
CA LEU A 139 -14.34 7.68 8.95
C LEU A 139 -13.05 7.89 9.74
N GLN A 140 -13.00 7.36 10.96
CA GLN A 140 -11.84 7.44 11.86
C GLN A 140 -11.55 6.08 12.52
N ASN A 141 -11.86 4.99 11.83
CA ASN A 141 -11.76 3.66 12.41
C ASN A 141 -10.30 3.21 12.51
N ILE A 142 -9.75 3.30 13.72
CA ILE A 142 -8.43 2.78 14.11
C ILE A 142 -8.60 2.01 15.43
N PRO A 143 -8.87 0.69 15.40
CA PRO A 143 -9.19 -0.08 16.59
C PRO A 143 -8.04 -0.09 17.62
N GLU A 144 -8.33 0.03 18.92
CA GLU A 144 -7.32 0.36 19.95
C GLU A 144 -6.19 -0.67 20.12
N HIS A 145 -6.49 -1.94 19.88
CA HIS A 145 -5.55 -3.05 20.09
C HIS A 145 -4.61 -3.29 18.90
N THR A 146 -4.74 -2.49 17.84
CA THR A 146 -4.04 -2.65 16.56
C THR A 146 -2.64 -2.06 16.55
N GLN A 147 -1.79 -2.48 15.61
CA GLN A 147 -0.51 -1.82 15.34
C GLN A 147 -0.73 -0.38 14.86
N ALA A 148 -1.76 -0.15 14.05
CA ALA A 148 -2.17 1.17 13.56
C ALA A 148 -2.41 2.15 14.72
N HIS A 149 -3.14 1.74 15.76
CA HIS A 149 -3.38 2.57 16.94
C HIS A 149 -2.09 2.93 17.67
N LYS A 150 -1.19 1.95 17.87
CA LYS A 150 0.13 2.19 18.51
C LYS A 150 0.95 3.21 17.71
N ILE A 151 0.95 3.11 16.38
CA ILE A 151 1.61 4.07 15.49
C ILE A 151 0.98 5.46 15.63
N ALA A 152 -0.35 5.56 15.59
CA ALA A 152 -1.07 6.83 15.70
C ALA A 152 -0.75 7.54 17.02
N MET A 153 -0.76 6.81 18.13
CA MET A 153 -0.42 7.35 19.46
C MET A 153 1.04 7.82 19.54
N LYS A 154 1.98 7.08 18.94
CA LYS A 154 3.39 7.50 18.89
C LYS A 154 3.57 8.77 18.06
N LEU A 155 2.92 8.87 16.90
CA LEU A 155 3.01 10.04 16.03
C LEU A 155 2.39 11.29 16.67
N ARG A 156 1.26 11.15 17.37
CA ARG A 156 0.61 12.27 18.09
C ARG A 156 1.42 12.83 19.25
N LYS A 157 2.28 12.03 19.89
CA LYS A 157 3.14 12.49 21.01
C LYS A 157 4.40 13.23 20.56
N ASN A 158 4.78 13.10 19.28
CA ASN A 158 5.98 13.69 18.71
C ASN A 158 5.71 15.01 17.98
N HIS A 159 4.50 15.55 18.11
CA HIS A 159 4.02 16.82 17.59
C HIS A 159 3.42 17.62 18.74
#